data_AF-A0A2N1N3I9-F1
#
_entry.id   AF-A0A2N1N3I9-F1
#
_cell.length_a   1.000
_cell.length_b   1.000
_cell.length_c   1.000
_cell.angle_alpha   90.00
_cell.angle_beta   90.00
_cell.angle_gamma   90.00
#
_symmetry.space_group_name_H-M   'P 1'
#
loop_
_entity.id
_entity.type
_entity.pdbx_description
1 polymer ?
#
loop_
_entity_poly.entity_id
_entity_poly.type
_entity_poly.pdbx_seq_one_letter_code
_entity_poly.pdbx_strand_id
1 'polypeptide(L)'
;MIAAMHKRTKIGCEKLIQEAINNCPVPTIQNYIRRNYMRNTQQWALWARQHFPLLLQVTSTNPLESYHSELKRKTSSLHGLIGAVHNIVAIDCKKQSNSKSAAFDFHVKKVSAYGVEKDIIEEIHKFPLPFQHLLIKEACAIMDRLEKGKGALGLTSLDCHCLFHNRYLLPCKYIFHEHMYGDVKLLTTDV
;
A
#
# COMPACT_ATOMS: atom_id res chain seq x y z
N MET A 1 -1.02 11.08 -17.27
CA MET A 1 -0.52 10.21 -16.17
C MET A 1 -0.98 8.76 -16.30
N ILE A 2 -2.25 8.48 -16.57
CA ILE A 2 -2.80 7.11 -16.69
C ILE A 2 -2.00 6.24 -17.68
N ALA A 3 -1.72 6.75 -18.89
CA ALA A 3 -0.92 6.02 -19.88
C ALA A 3 0.53 5.68 -19.42
N ALA A 4 1.11 6.49 -18.53
CA ALA A 4 2.46 6.30 -18.01
C ALA A 4 2.54 5.16 -16.99
N MET A 5 1.45 4.86 -16.28
CA MET A 5 1.36 3.76 -15.31
C MET A 5 1.52 2.38 -15.96
N HIS A 6 1.31 2.27 -17.27
CA HIS A 6 1.41 1.00 -17.99
C HIS A 6 2.73 0.81 -18.75
N LYS A 7 3.68 1.76 -18.67
CA LYS A 7 4.96 1.69 -19.40
C LYS A 7 6.08 1.05 -18.57
N ARG A 8 6.42 -0.21 -18.89
CA ARG A 8 7.39 -1.03 -18.14
C ARG A 8 8.86 -0.73 -18.41
N THR A 9 9.16 0.05 -19.46
CA THR A 9 10.54 0.35 -19.89
C THR A 9 10.80 1.86 -19.83
N LYS A 10 12.03 2.23 -19.47
CA LYS A 10 12.51 3.62 -19.45
C LYS A 10 12.21 4.33 -20.79
N ILE A 11 12.53 3.66 -21.90
CA ILE A 11 12.29 4.14 -23.27
C ILE A 11 10.80 4.44 -23.50
N GLY A 12 9.90 3.57 -23.00
CA GLY A 12 8.46 3.77 -23.12
C GLY A 12 7.95 4.97 -22.32
N CYS A 13 8.50 5.22 -21.12
CA CYS A 13 8.19 6.40 -20.32
C CYS A 13 8.72 7.69 -20.96
N GLU A 14 9.95 7.67 -21.48
CA GLU A 14 10.56 8.81 -22.19
C GLU A 14 9.74 9.21 -23.42
N LYS A 15 9.29 8.23 -24.21
CA LYS A 15 8.44 8.47 -25.39
C LYS A 15 7.15 9.19 -25.02
N LEU A 16 6.47 8.78 -23.94
CA LEU A 16 5.24 9.43 -23.47
C LEU A 16 5.48 10.85 -22.96
N ILE A 17 6.59 11.09 -22.25
CA ILE A 17 6.92 12.42 -21.76
C ILE A 17 7.21 13.36 -22.94
N GLN A 18 7.93 12.87 -23.95
CA GLN A 18 8.24 13.65 -25.15
C GLN A 18 6.98 13.96 -25.96
N GLU A 19 6.09 12.98 -26.10
CA GLU A 19 4.78 13.16 -26.74
C GLU A 19 3.92 14.20 -25.99
N ALA A 20 3.90 14.15 -24.65
CA ALA A 20 3.20 15.14 -23.84
C ALA A 20 3.78 16.56 -23.98
N ILE A 21 5.11 16.70 -24.10
CA ILE A 21 5.76 17.99 -24.36
C ILE A 21 5.37 18.51 -25.74
N ASN A 22 5.44 17.66 -26.76
CA ASN A 22 5.17 18.03 -28.15
C ASN A 22 3.70 18.45 -28.36
N ASN A 23 2.77 17.78 -27.66
CA ASN A 23 1.34 18.07 -27.74
C ASN A 23 0.90 19.21 -26.82
N CYS A 24 1.78 19.76 -25.99
CA CYS A 24 1.44 20.85 -25.07
C CYS A 24 1.72 22.21 -25.72
N PRO A 25 0.71 23.07 -25.95
CA PRO A 25 0.90 24.38 -26.58
C PRO A 25 1.50 25.43 -25.63
N VAL A 26 1.50 25.17 -24.31
CA VAL A 26 1.87 26.16 -23.29
C VAL A 26 3.33 26.00 -22.84
N PRO A 27 4.22 26.98 -23.08
CA PRO A 27 5.66 26.85 -22.79
C PRO A 27 5.99 26.66 -21.30
N THR A 28 5.23 27.28 -20.41
CA THR A 28 5.42 27.15 -18.95
C THR A 28 5.14 25.72 -18.49
N ILE A 29 4.10 25.09 -19.03
CA ILE A 29 3.74 23.69 -18.74
C ILE A 29 4.78 22.74 -19.32
N GLN A 30 5.27 22.98 -20.54
CA GLN A 30 6.39 22.19 -21.09
C GLN A 30 7.63 22.23 -20.19
N ASN A 31 7.99 23.41 -19.68
CA ASN A 31 9.14 23.56 -18.79
C ASN A 31 8.93 22.88 -17.44
N TYR A 32 7.71 22.93 -16.90
CA TYR A 32 7.34 22.18 -15.71
C TYR A 32 7.49 20.66 -15.92
N ILE A 33 7.02 20.15 -17.06
CA ILE A 33 7.14 18.72 -17.42
C ILE A 33 8.60 18.31 -17.53
N ARG A 34 9.44 19.08 -18.25
CA ARG A 34 10.88 18.82 -18.38
C ARG A 34 11.58 18.78 -17.03
N ARG A 35 11.29 19.74 -16.14
CA ARG A 35 11.97 19.82 -14.83
C ARG A 35 11.59 18.68 -13.90
N ASN A 36 10.30 18.35 -13.81
CA ASN A 36 9.80 17.42 -12.79
C ASN A 36 9.71 15.97 -13.26
N TYR A 37 9.45 15.71 -14.54
CA TYR A 37 9.12 14.37 -15.03
C TYR A 37 10.28 13.71 -15.81
N MET A 38 11.09 14.46 -16.57
CA MET A 38 12.26 13.90 -17.25
C MET A 38 13.37 13.47 -16.28
N ARG A 39 13.60 14.23 -15.21
CA ARG A 39 14.65 13.88 -14.23
C ARG A 39 14.34 12.60 -13.47
N ASN A 40 13.06 12.33 -13.22
CA ASN A 40 12.64 11.17 -12.45
C ASN A 40 12.26 9.96 -13.30
N THR A 41 12.46 9.94 -14.62
CA THR A 41 11.90 8.89 -15.50
C THR A 41 12.33 7.46 -15.13
N GLN A 42 13.49 7.26 -14.49
CA GLN A 42 13.88 5.96 -13.92
C GLN A 42 12.96 5.50 -12.78
N GLN A 43 12.49 6.42 -11.91
CA GLN A 43 11.53 6.11 -10.86
C GLN A 43 10.13 5.79 -11.44
N TRP A 44 9.80 6.35 -12.60
CA TRP A 44 8.51 6.09 -13.27
C TRP A 44 8.44 4.70 -13.88
N ALA A 45 9.54 4.19 -14.43
CA ALA A 45 9.62 2.80 -14.88
C ALA A 45 9.49 1.80 -13.71
N LEU A 46 9.84 2.20 -12.49
CA LEU A 46 9.61 1.43 -11.27
C LEU A 46 8.13 1.49 -10.83
N TRP A 47 7.45 2.62 -11.04
CA TRP A 47 6.01 2.79 -10.80
C TRP A 47 5.13 1.89 -11.69
N ALA A 48 5.50 1.69 -12.95
CA ALA A 48 4.71 0.90 -13.90
C ALA A 48 4.82 -0.63 -13.71
N ARG A 49 5.71 -1.10 -12.84
CA ARG A 49 5.84 -2.53 -12.49
C ARG A 49 4.86 -2.96 -11.40
N GLN A 50 3.92 -2.12 -11.00
CA GLN A 50 3.22 -2.25 -9.74
C GLN A 50 1.76 -2.61 -9.96
N HIS A 51 1.45 -3.88 -9.77
CA HIS A 51 0.06 -4.34 -9.68
C HIS A 51 -0.65 -3.85 -8.40
N PHE A 52 0.06 -3.28 -7.40
CA PHE A 52 -0.55 -2.69 -6.22
C PHE A 52 0.42 -1.68 -5.56
N PRO A 53 0.10 -0.38 -5.50
CA PRO A 53 0.88 0.64 -4.77
C PRO A 53 1.13 0.32 -3.28
N LEU A 54 0.35 -0.59 -2.68
CA LEU A 54 0.53 -1.03 -1.29
C LEU A 54 1.68 -2.01 -1.08
N LEU A 55 2.02 -2.86 -2.06
CA LEU A 55 3.12 -3.82 -1.93
C LEU A 55 4.49 -3.12 -1.80
N LEU A 56 4.57 -1.82 -2.11
CA LEU A 56 5.80 -1.03 -1.99
C LEU A 56 5.84 -0.15 -0.74
N GLN A 57 4.76 -0.12 0.04
CA GLN A 57 4.75 0.61 1.31
C GLN A 57 5.18 -0.26 2.49
N VAL A 58 5.40 -1.56 2.24
CA VAL A 58 6.17 -2.41 3.15
C VAL A 58 7.65 -2.02 3.02
N THR A 59 8.02 -0.89 3.63
CA THR A 59 9.41 -0.49 3.83
C THR A 59 10.07 -1.28 4.97
N SER A 60 9.29 -2.06 5.72
CA SER A 60 9.80 -2.96 6.73
C SER A 60 10.43 -4.17 6.06
N THR A 61 11.75 -4.06 5.91
CA THR A 61 12.73 -5.11 5.65
C THR A 61 12.64 -5.77 4.29
N ASN A 62 13.50 -5.31 3.36
CA ASN A 62 13.88 -6.07 2.18
C ASN A 62 14.23 -7.50 2.63
N PRO A 63 13.42 -8.53 2.30
CA PRO A 63 13.63 -9.88 2.79
C PRO A 63 15.02 -10.41 2.43
N LEU A 64 15.58 -9.94 1.31
CA LEU A 64 16.95 -10.22 0.90
C LEU A 64 17.95 -9.57 1.84
N GLU A 65 17.77 -8.31 2.21
CA GLU A 65 18.68 -7.62 3.13
C GLU A 65 18.66 -8.26 4.53
N SER A 66 17.48 -8.65 5.01
CA SER A 66 17.32 -9.42 6.25
C SER A 66 18.01 -10.78 6.16
N TYR A 67 17.85 -11.50 5.04
CA TYR A 67 18.53 -12.77 4.77
C TYR A 67 20.05 -12.58 4.78
N HIS A 68 20.57 -11.61 4.02
CA HIS A 68 21.99 -11.31 3.93
C HIS A 68 22.59 -10.88 5.28
N SER A 69 21.85 -10.12 6.08
CA SER A 69 22.30 -9.70 7.42
C SER A 69 22.38 -10.88 8.38
N GLU A 70 21.37 -11.77 8.38
CA GLU A 70 21.43 -13.01 9.17
C GLU A 70 22.54 -13.95 8.70
N LEU A 71 22.75 -14.04 7.38
CA LEU A 71 23.82 -14.82 6.79
C LEU A 71 25.18 -14.30 7.26
N LYS A 72 25.48 -13.02 7.03
CA LYS A 72 26.74 -12.37 7.44
C LYS A 72 27.03 -12.55 8.94
N ARG A 73 26.00 -12.48 9.79
CA ARG A 73 26.16 -12.67 11.24
C ARG A 73 26.51 -14.11 11.61
N LYS A 74 25.95 -15.10 10.89
CA LYS A 74 26.11 -16.53 11.22
C LYS A 74 27.26 -17.21 10.47
N THR A 75 27.64 -16.71 9.30
CA THR A 75 28.81 -17.18 8.56
C THR A 75 30.03 -16.41 9.03
N SER A 76 30.56 -16.79 10.20
CA SER A 76 31.88 -16.35 10.67
C SER A 76 32.98 -17.12 9.92
N SER A 77 34.16 -16.50 9.75
CA SER A 77 35.37 -17.16 9.23
C SER A 77 35.87 -18.31 10.13
N LEU A 78 35.31 -18.44 11.33
CA LEU A 78 35.60 -19.51 12.29
C LEU A 78 34.92 -20.85 11.96
N HIS A 79 33.97 -20.89 11.02
CA HIS A 79 33.32 -22.13 10.61
C HIS A 79 34.01 -22.74 9.38
N GLY A 80 34.36 -24.02 9.46
CA GLY A 80 34.75 -24.79 8.27
C GLY A 80 33.61 -24.88 7.25
N LEU A 81 33.91 -25.28 6.01
CA LEU A 81 32.94 -25.35 4.89
C LEU A 81 31.63 -26.06 5.28
N ILE A 82 31.73 -27.19 5.98
CA ILE A 82 30.56 -27.96 6.43
C ILE A 82 29.68 -27.15 7.39
N GLY A 83 30.28 -26.43 8.33
CA GLY A 83 29.56 -25.57 9.27
C GLY A 83 28.88 -24.38 8.58
N ALA A 84 29.53 -23.80 7.57
CA ALA A 84 28.94 -22.72 6.77
C ALA A 84 27.71 -23.21 5.98
N VAL A 85 27.78 -24.39 5.36
CA VAL A 85 26.65 -24.99 4.63
C VAL A 85 25.48 -25.27 5.56
N HIS A 86 25.71 -25.87 6.73
CA HIS A 86 24.65 -26.11 7.71
C HIS A 86 23.96 -24.82 8.17
N ASN A 87 24.72 -23.76 8.39
CA ASN A 87 24.17 -22.46 8.76
C ASN A 87 23.30 -21.84 7.65
N ILE A 88 23.73 -21.94 6.39
CA ILE A 88 22.95 -21.48 5.23
C ILE A 88 21.63 -22.22 5.15
N VAL A 89 21.66 -23.57 5.20
CA VAL A 89 20.45 -24.41 5.14
C VAL A 89 19.50 -24.07 6.29
N ALA A 90 20.02 -23.90 7.51
CA ALA A 90 19.20 -23.54 8.67
C ALA A 90 18.51 -22.16 8.50
N ILE A 91 19.22 -21.17 7.97
CA ILE A 91 18.65 -19.84 7.68
C ILE A 91 17.58 -19.96 6.60
N ASP A 92 17.83 -20.72 5.54
CA ASP A 92 16.90 -20.87 4.42
C ASP A 92 15.60 -21.55 4.86
N CYS A 93 15.71 -22.67 5.59
CA CYS A 93 14.55 -23.35 6.20
C CYS A 93 13.73 -22.42 7.10
N LYS A 94 14.41 -21.63 7.94
CA LYS A 94 13.76 -20.64 8.81
C LYS A 94 13.02 -19.57 8.00
N LYS A 95 13.65 -19.02 6.96
CA LYS A 95 13.06 -17.96 6.13
C LYS A 95 11.87 -18.48 5.33
N GLN A 96 11.95 -19.71 4.81
CA GLN A 96 10.83 -20.36 4.15
C GLN A 96 9.66 -20.60 5.12
N SER A 97 9.95 -21.09 6.33
CA SER A 97 8.93 -21.27 7.38
C SER A 97 8.25 -19.95 7.74
N ASN A 98 9.04 -18.89 7.99
CA ASN A 98 8.52 -17.56 8.28
C ASN A 98 7.66 -17.02 7.14
N SER A 99 8.09 -17.21 5.88
CA SER A 99 7.32 -16.79 4.71
C SER A 99 5.98 -17.51 4.63
N LYS A 100 5.95 -18.83 4.89
CA LYS A 100 4.70 -19.62 4.91
C LYS A 100 3.77 -19.15 6.02
N SER A 101 4.31 -18.91 7.22
CA SER A 101 3.54 -18.37 8.35
C SER A 101 2.97 -16.98 8.04
N ALA A 102 3.77 -16.09 7.46
CA ALA A 102 3.32 -14.74 7.09
C ALA A 102 2.25 -14.77 6.00
N ALA A 103 2.37 -15.67 5.01
CA ALA A 103 1.34 -15.87 3.99
C ALA A 103 0.04 -16.40 4.60
N PHE A 104 0.13 -17.40 5.48
CA PHE A 104 -1.04 -17.92 6.20
C PHE A 104 -1.72 -16.81 7.01
N ASP A 105 -0.94 -16.06 7.78
CA ASP A 105 -1.44 -14.94 8.59
C ASP A 105 -2.10 -13.86 7.74
N PHE A 106 -1.51 -13.53 6.59
CA PHE A 106 -2.04 -12.53 5.66
C PHE A 106 -3.46 -12.87 5.17
N HIS A 107 -3.76 -14.16 5.00
CA HIS A 107 -5.05 -14.64 4.51
C HIS A 107 -6.05 -15.00 5.60
N VAL A 108 -5.57 -15.47 6.76
CA VAL A 108 -6.44 -16.13 7.76
C VAL A 108 -6.63 -15.28 9.01
N LYS A 109 -5.64 -14.49 9.43
CA LYS A 109 -5.78 -13.70 10.65
C LYS A 109 -6.83 -12.61 10.46
N LYS A 110 -7.62 -12.44 11.52
CA LYS A 110 -8.69 -11.47 11.61
C LYS A 110 -8.39 -10.52 12.76
N VAL A 111 -8.46 -9.23 12.49
CA VAL A 111 -8.31 -8.18 13.50
C VAL A 111 -9.59 -8.04 14.33
N SER A 112 -9.44 -7.61 15.57
CA SER A 112 -10.55 -7.15 16.40
C SER A 112 -10.36 -5.69 16.77
N ALA A 113 -11.45 -4.96 16.94
CA ALA A 113 -11.43 -3.60 17.46
C ALA A 113 -12.59 -3.39 18.42
N TYR A 114 -12.33 -2.62 19.48
CA TYR A 114 -13.34 -2.15 20.41
C TYR A 114 -13.96 -0.85 19.88
N GLY A 115 -15.27 -0.71 19.97
CA GLY A 115 -16.00 0.50 19.55
C GLY A 115 -16.29 0.60 18.05
N VAL A 116 -16.04 -0.46 17.27
CA VAL A 116 -16.49 -0.57 15.87
C VAL A 116 -17.63 -1.59 15.81
N GLU A 117 -18.69 -1.26 15.07
CA GLU A 117 -19.84 -2.16 14.93
C GLU A 117 -19.44 -3.49 14.28
N LYS A 118 -20.12 -4.57 14.70
CA LYS A 118 -19.72 -5.94 14.36
C LYS A 118 -19.87 -6.23 12.86
N ASP A 119 -20.92 -5.70 12.24
CA ASP A 119 -21.17 -5.77 10.80
C ASP A 119 -20.02 -5.13 9.99
N ILE A 120 -19.53 -3.97 10.39
CA ILE A 120 -18.37 -3.31 9.77
C ILE A 120 -17.12 -4.17 9.93
N ILE A 121 -16.90 -4.77 11.10
CA ILE A 121 -15.77 -5.67 11.34
C ILE A 121 -15.86 -6.91 10.43
N GLU A 122 -17.05 -7.50 10.27
CA GLU A 122 -17.28 -8.65 9.41
C GLU A 122 -16.98 -8.33 7.93
N GLU A 123 -17.34 -7.14 7.46
CA GLU A 123 -16.97 -6.65 6.12
C GLU A 123 -15.46 -6.44 5.98
N ILE A 124 -14.81 -5.86 6.99
CA ILE A 124 -13.36 -5.66 6.99
C ILE A 124 -12.63 -7.01 6.93
N HIS A 125 -13.15 -8.06 7.56
CA HIS A 125 -12.54 -9.41 7.54
C HIS A 125 -12.49 -10.05 6.15
N LYS A 126 -13.20 -9.52 5.15
CA LYS A 126 -13.09 -9.98 3.75
C LYS A 126 -11.75 -9.57 3.12
N PHE A 127 -11.05 -8.60 3.70
CA PHE A 127 -9.76 -8.13 3.20
C PHE A 127 -8.57 -8.87 3.83
N PRO A 128 -7.41 -8.92 3.15
CA PRO A 128 -6.19 -9.43 3.77
C PRO A 128 -5.73 -8.62 4.99
N LEU A 129 -5.03 -9.28 5.92
CA LEU A 129 -4.68 -8.73 7.24
C LEU A 129 -4.12 -7.28 7.24
N PRO A 130 -3.19 -6.88 6.36
CA PRO A 130 -2.67 -5.52 6.37
C PRO A 130 -3.73 -4.46 6.06
N PHE A 131 -4.67 -4.79 5.19
CA PHE A 131 -5.80 -3.91 4.85
C PHE A 131 -6.78 -3.83 6.00
N GLN A 132 -7.02 -4.95 6.70
CA GLN A 132 -7.87 -4.93 7.87
C GLN A 132 -7.35 -3.94 8.91
N HIS A 133 -6.04 -3.94 9.19
CA HIS A 133 -5.42 -2.96 10.10
C HIS A 133 -5.57 -1.51 9.63
N LEU A 134 -5.48 -1.24 8.32
CA LEU A 134 -5.64 0.12 7.79
C LEU A 134 -7.09 0.59 7.95
N LEU A 135 -8.05 -0.24 7.58
CA LEU A 135 -9.47 0.08 7.65
C LEU A 135 -9.92 0.27 9.10
N ILE A 136 -9.47 -0.59 10.03
CA ILE A 136 -9.79 -0.43 11.44
C ILE A 136 -9.26 0.88 12.00
N LYS A 137 -8.05 1.31 11.64
CA LYS A 137 -7.53 2.61 12.09
C LYS A 137 -8.43 3.76 11.64
N GLU A 138 -8.89 3.72 10.39
CA GLU A 138 -9.81 4.74 9.88
C GLU A 138 -11.20 4.66 10.54
N ALA A 139 -11.69 3.46 10.84
CA ALA A 139 -12.94 3.26 11.56
C ALA A 139 -12.86 3.77 13.02
N CYS A 140 -11.80 3.44 13.74
CA CYS A 140 -11.58 3.94 15.10
C CYS A 140 -11.37 5.46 15.14
N ALA A 141 -10.79 6.05 14.09
CA ALA A 141 -10.58 7.50 14.00
C ALA A 141 -11.90 8.31 13.92
N ILE A 142 -13.05 7.65 13.77
CA ILE A 142 -14.38 8.29 13.85
C ILE A 142 -14.66 8.73 15.29
N MET A 143 -14.33 7.90 16.28
CA MET A 143 -14.54 8.23 17.70
C MET A 143 -13.83 9.54 18.06
N ASP A 144 -12.57 9.69 17.66
CA ASP A 144 -11.79 10.91 17.83
C ASP A 144 -12.44 12.15 17.16
N ARG A 145 -13.25 11.97 16.11
CA ARG A 145 -13.97 13.07 15.44
C ARG A 145 -15.22 13.45 16.20
N LEU A 146 -15.97 12.46 16.68
CA LEU A 146 -17.19 12.67 17.47
C LEU A 146 -16.86 13.38 18.78
N GLU A 147 -15.79 12.97 19.46
CA GLU A 147 -15.29 13.65 20.66
C GLU A 147 -14.93 15.12 20.40
N LYS A 148 -14.49 15.44 19.18
CA LYS A 148 -14.17 16.81 18.75
C LYS A 148 -15.40 17.58 18.25
N GLY A 149 -16.60 17.03 18.38
CA GLY A 149 -17.85 17.65 17.92
C GLY A 149 -17.93 17.84 16.40
N LYS A 150 -17.16 17.08 15.62
CA LYS A 150 -17.20 17.18 14.15
C LYS A 150 -18.33 16.31 13.63
N GLY A 151 -19.28 16.92 12.91
CA GLY A 151 -20.34 16.21 12.22
C GLY A 151 -19.88 15.43 10.98
N ALA A 152 -20.82 14.65 10.45
CA ALA A 152 -20.77 14.08 9.11
C ALA A 152 -20.62 15.20 8.07
N LEU A 153 -19.91 14.92 6.97
CA LEU A 153 -19.66 15.88 5.88
C LEU A 153 -20.77 15.87 4.81
N GLY A 154 -21.75 14.97 4.90
CA GLY A 154 -22.81 14.81 3.91
C GLY A 154 -22.29 14.26 2.57
N LEU A 155 -21.40 13.27 2.59
CA LEU A 155 -20.97 12.63 1.34
C LEU A 155 -22.14 11.85 0.73
N THR A 156 -22.39 12.08 -0.54
CA THR A 156 -23.44 11.39 -1.31
C THR A 156 -22.91 10.20 -2.12
N SER A 157 -21.59 10.07 -2.25
CA SER A 157 -20.93 8.94 -2.91
C SER A 157 -19.70 8.46 -2.13
N LEU A 158 -19.13 7.33 -2.55
CA LEU A 158 -17.88 6.79 -2.01
C LEU A 158 -16.63 7.57 -2.48
N ASP A 159 -16.80 8.67 -3.22
CA ASP A 159 -15.69 9.46 -3.74
C ASP A 159 -15.22 10.48 -2.68
N CYS A 160 -14.11 10.19 -2.03
CA CYS A 160 -13.50 11.09 -1.07
C CYS A 160 -12.11 11.54 -1.53
N HIS A 161 -11.87 12.85 -1.64
CA HIS A 161 -10.55 13.37 -2.05
C HIS A 161 -9.53 13.48 -0.92
N CYS A 162 -9.74 12.80 0.21
CA CYS A 162 -8.76 12.82 1.29
C CYS A 162 -7.48 12.04 0.94
N LEU A 163 -6.38 12.37 1.62
CA LEU A 163 -5.08 11.74 1.37
C LEU A 163 -5.13 10.21 1.49
N PHE A 164 -5.87 9.67 2.46
CA PHE A 164 -5.99 8.22 2.65
C PHE A 164 -6.69 7.55 1.48
N HIS A 165 -7.87 8.05 1.10
CA HIS A 165 -8.66 7.48 0.01
C HIS A 165 -7.93 7.58 -1.33
N ASN A 166 -7.33 8.73 -1.66
CA ASN A 166 -6.55 8.87 -2.89
C ASN A 166 -5.32 7.96 -2.93
N ARG A 167 -4.74 7.63 -1.77
CA ARG A 167 -3.54 6.78 -1.68
C ARG A 167 -3.85 5.29 -1.77
N TYR A 168 -4.94 4.85 -1.14
CA TYR A 168 -5.25 3.42 -0.97
C TYR A 168 -6.47 2.96 -1.76
N LEU A 169 -7.32 3.89 -2.23
CA LEU A 169 -8.62 3.64 -2.84
C LEU A 169 -9.52 2.76 -1.94
N LEU A 170 -9.45 3.03 -0.64
CA LEU A 170 -10.21 2.33 0.41
C LEU A 170 -11.18 3.28 1.10
N PRO A 171 -12.23 2.75 1.76
CA PRO A 171 -13.05 3.53 2.68
C PRO A 171 -12.18 4.24 3.72
N CYS A 172 -12.33 5.55 3.79
CA CYS A 172 -11.62 6.40 4.74
C CYS A 172 -12.53 6.78 5.90
N LYS A 173 -11.97 7.40 6.94
CA LYS A 173 -12.73 7.87 8.12
C LYS A 173 -13.93 8.75 7.80
N TYR A 174 -13.90 9.50 6.68
CA TYR A 174 -15.03 10.33 6.28
C TYR A 174 -16.19 9.49 5.74
N ILE A 175 -15.87 8.48 4.91
CA ILE A 175 -16.85 7.54 4.36
C ILE A 175 -17.45 6.70 5.48
N PHE A 176 -16.63 6.20 6.41
CA PHE A 176 -17.16 5.46 7.55
C PHE A 176 -18.02 6.34 8.48
N HIS A 177 -17.66 7.61 8.66
CA HIS A 177 -18.46 8.53 9.46
C HIS A 177 -19.85 8.74 8.87
N GLU A 178 -19.96 8.92 7.55
CA GLU A 178 -21.26 8.94 6.86
C GLU A 178 -22.02 7.62 7.01
N HIS A 179 -21.33 6.50 6.85
CA HIS A 179 -21.97 5.20 6.92
C HIS A 179 -22.60 4.92 8.29
N MET A 180 -21.94 5.36 9.37
CA MET A 180 -22.40 5.12 10.74
C MET A 180 -23.36 6.18 11.26
N TYR A 181 -23.13 7.46 10.92
CA TYR A 181 -23.82 8.60 11.54
C TYR A 181 -24.40 9.62 10.53
N GLY A 182 -24.16 9.43 9.24
CA GLY A 182 -24.73 10.26 8.18
C GLY A 182 -26.15 9.82 7.82
N ASP A 183 -26.81 10.62 6.97
CA ASP A 183 -28.17 10.35 6.52
C ASP A 183 -28.23 9.15 5.53
N VAL A 184 -27.12 8.83 4.89
CA VAL A 184 -27.02 7.78 3.86
C VAL A 184 -25.97 6.74 4.25
N LYS A 185 -26.39 5.48 4.36
CA LYS A 185 -25.47 4.36 4.57
C LYS A 185 -24.73 4.01 3.27
N LEU A 186 -23.57 4.64 3.05
CA LEU A 186 -22.80 4.50 1.81
C LEU A 186 -22.21 3.10 1.56
N LEU A 187 -21.99 2.28 2.59
CA LEU A 187 -21.39 0.96 2.47
C LEU A 187 -22.41 -0.19 2.38
N THR A 188 -23.72 0.11 2.44
CA THR A 188 -24.78 -0.87 2.22
C THR A 188 -25.36 -0.68 0.83
N THR A 189 -24.81 -1.35 -0.16
CA THR A 189 -25.50 -1.58 -1.43
C THR A 189 -25.27 -3.03 -1.84
N ASP A 190 -26.36 -3.80 -1.85
CA ASP A 190 -26.44 -5.03 -2.62
C ASP A 190 -26.35 -4.63 -4.10
N VAL A 191 -25.17 -4.83 -4.70
CA VAL A 191 -25.00 -4.96 -6.15
C VAL A 191 -24.33 -6.29 -6.42
#